data_AF-A0A2N0AG93-F1
#
_entry.id   AF-A0A2N0AG93-F1
#
_cell.length_a   1.000
_cell.length_b   1.000
_cell.length_c   1.000
_cell.angle_alpha   90.00
_cell.angle_beta   90.00
_cell.angle_gamma   90.00
#
_symmetry.space_group_name_H-M   'P 1'
#
loop_
_entity.id
_entity.type
_entity.pdbx_description
1 polymer ?
#
loop_
_entity_poly.entity_id
_entity_poly.type
_entity_poly.pdbx_seq_one_letter_code
_entity_poly.pdbx_strand_id
1 'polypeptide(L)'
;MDDTVYEERKTPAGFLVKVRLSKLTYVVFTDSGPEVPKGARNNSIVVNVPRVGFFGDDFDVSHFHLGELSFVNVKAGKLVIPYQHGFSNEIKTIYLGTGSLSDVLPVVIYHYKNKEDLMAAWERGEQAQFLVVDEEIPRSDMVSFKIRYPSMNILVIKKRINTSAESQSPKKDESKDKGVVDYDKVRATDVAKNQNLNTYSENPVFLARIHLRAMELDKVKQLLLDFHLSSDDVMFIRTFLDVMIKNELKKPELDVVKPQLIAMNEAFRLAVLILEFRVVDFEKELDAGFSKEISHMIYALLAKEQETAQDLEHEIVLWEWKLCVRSQIIKK
;
A
#
# COMPACT_ATOMS: atom_id res chain seq x y z
N MET A 1 4.11 40.91 8.55
CA MET A 1 2.66 41.07 8.78
C MET A 1 2.04 40.55 7.51
N ASP A 2 1.86 39.24 7.41
CA ASP A 2 1.36 38.65 6.17
C ASP A 2 -0.15 38.54 6.27
N ASP A 3 -0.81 39.44 5.57
CA ASP A 3 -2.23 39.44 5.34
C ASP A 3 -2.66 38.02 4.96
N THR A 4 -3.51 37.41 5.79
CA THR A 4 -4.19 36.18 5.43
C THR A 4 -5.02 36.45 4.17
N VAL A 5 -4.49 36.09 3.01
CA VAL A 5 -5.21 36.20 1.74
C VAL A 5 -6.39 35.22 1.79
N TYR A 6 -7.60 35.77 1.71
CA TYR A 6 -8.83 35.01 1.62
C TYR A 6 -9.40 35.16 0.22
N GLU A 7 -9.91 34.06 -0.31
CA GLU A 7 -10.76 34.07 -1.48
C GLU A 7 -12.19 33.79 -1.05
N GLU A 8 -13.12 34.66 -1.44
CA GLU A 8 -14.54 34.54 -1.09
C GLU A 8 -15.35 34.37 -2.36
N ARG A 9 -16.22 33.37 -2.37
CA ARG A 9 -17.07 33.08 -3.52
C ARG A 9 -18.49 32.82 -3.07
N LYS A 10 -19.42 33.62 -3.60
CA LYS A 10 -20.86 33.37 -3.47
C LYS A 10 -21.29 32.33 -4.51
N THR A 11 -22.00 31.30 -4.07
CA THR A 11 -22.45 30.22 -4.94
C THR A 11 -23.84 30.53 -5.52
N PRO A 12 -24.22 29.90 -6.65
CA PRO A 12 -25.54 30.05 -7.24
C PRO A 12 -26.71 29.74 -6.30
N ALA A 13 -26.56 28.74 -5.42
CA ALA A 13 -27.59 28.40 -4.43
C ALA A 13 -27.61 29.32 -3.19
N GLY A 14 -26.78 30.36 -3.15
CA GLY A 14 -26.81 31.39 -2.11
C GLY A 14 -25.79 31.22 -0.99
N PHE A 15 -24.97 30.17 -1.01
CA PHE A 15 -23.92 29.95 0.00
C PHE A 15 -22.74 30.91 -0.20
N LEU A 16 -22.02 31.22 0.88
CA LEU A 16 -20.75 31.94 0.82
C LEU A 16 -19.61 31.01 1.22
N VAL A 17 -18.71 30.72 0.29
CA VAL A 17 -17.53 29.90 0.53
C VAL A 17 -16.33 30.81 0.73
N LYS A 18 -15.71 30.73 1.91
CA LYS A 18 -14.50 31.49 2.24
C LYS A 18 -13.32 30.55 2.36
N VAL A 19 -12.30 30.75 1.53
CA VAL A 19 -11.08 29.95 1.46
C VAL A 19 -9.91 30.76 2.01
N ARG A 20 -9.16 30.18 2.95
CA ARG A 20 -7.88 30.71 3.43
C ARG A 20 -6.76 30.09 2.62
N LEU A 21 -6.17 30.86 1.71
CA LEU A 21 -5.17 30.34 0.76
C LEU A 21 -3.91 29.84 1.47
N SER A 22 -3.45 30.52 2.53
CA SER A 22 -2.23 30.15 3.26
C SER A 22 -2.28 28.78 3.95
N LYS A 23 -3.48 28.30 4.30
CA LYS A 23 -3.66 26.98 4.94
C LYS A 23 -4.42 25.99 4.07
N LEU A 24 -4.88 26.42 2.90
CA LEU A 24 -5.80 25.66 2.04
C LEU A 24 -6.95 25.05 2.85
N THR A 25 -7.62 25.89 3.65
CA THR A 25 -8.83 25.53 4.39
C THR A 25 -9.98 26.41 3.95
N TYR A 26 -11.20 25.91 4.03
CA TYR A 26 -12.41 26.65 3.70
C TYR A 26 -13.48 26.52 4.76
N VAL A 27 -14.40 27.49 4.78
CA VAL A 27 -15.62 27.51 5.58
C VAL A 27 -16.77 27.86 4.64
N VAL A 28 -17.89 27.16 4.79
CA VAL A 28 -19.13 27.46 4.07
C VAL A 28 -20.07 28.19 5.02
N PHE A 29 -20.65 29.28 4.56
CA PHE A 29 -21.68 30.02 5.27
C PHE A 29 -23.02 29.86 4.55
N THR A 30 -24.05 29.57 5.34
CA THR A 30 -25.46 29.56 4.96
C THR A 30 -26.13 30.84 5.45
N ASP A 31 -27.38 31.08 5.05
CA ASP A 31 -28.19 32.19 5.58
C ASP A 31 -28.38 32.11 7.11
N SER A 32 -28.27 30.90 7.69
CA SER A 32 -28.37 30.65 9.13
C SER A 32 -27.04 30.69 9.89
N GLY A 33 -25.93 30.97 9.20
CA GLY A 33 -24.58 30.97 9.77
C GLY A 33 -23.65 29.90 9.19
N PRO A 34 -22.47 29.68 9.79
CA PRO A 34 -21.48 28.73 9.28
C PRO A 34 -21.99 27.29 9.30
N GLU A 35 -21.79 26.59 8.20
CA GLU A 35 -22.13 25.18 8.05
C GLU A 35 -21.10 24.30 8.78
N VAL A 36 -21.57 23.28 9.49
CA VAL A 36 -20.74 22.15 9.93
C VAL A 36 -20.97 20.99 8.96
N PRO A 37 -19.96 20.57 8.16
CA PRO A 37 -20.12 19.45 7.25
C PRO A 37 -20.45 18.15 7.98
N LYS A 38 -21.33 17.34 7.38
CA LYS A 38 -21.69 16.02 7.90
C LYS A 38 -20.45 15.11 7.92
N GLY A 39 -20.09 14.60 9.10
CA GLY A 39 -18.91 13.74 9.30
C GLY A 39 -17.63 14.48 9.68
N ALA A 40 -17.68 15.80 9.92
CA ALA A 40 -16.54 16.56 10.42
C ALA A 40 -16.07 16.03 11.78
N ARG A 41 -14.78 15.68 11.89
CA ARG A 41 -14.16 15.35 13.19
C ARG A 41 -14.27 16.58 14.10
N ASN A 42 -14.83 16.39 15.29
CA ASN A 42 -15.03 17.41 16.32
C ASN A 42 -16.02 18.54 15.95
N ASN A 43 -16.95 18.32 15.01
CA ASN A 43 -17.92 19.35 14.59
C ASN A 43 -17.26 20.67 14.14
N SER A 44 -16.07 20.60 13.56
CA SER A 44 -15.36 21.78 13.04
C SER A 44 -16.07 22.36 11.80
N ILE A 45 -16.24 23.69 11.78
CA ILE A 45 -16.69 24.45 10.60
C ILE A 45 -15.55 24.66 9.58
N VAL A 46 -14.30 24.47 10.00
CA VAL A 46 -13.12 24.62 9.15
C VAL A 46 -12.78 23.28 8.53
N VAL A 47 -12.73 23.24 7.20
CA VAL A 47 -12.48 22.04 6.39
C VAL A 47 -11.23 22.25 5.55
N ASN A 48 -10.44 21.20 5.35
CA ASN A 48 -9.31 21.27 4.41
C ASN A 48 -9.83 21.22 2.97
N VAL A 49 -9.28 22.05 2.09
CA VAL A 49 -9.55 21.97 0.65
C VAL A 49 -9.06 20.61 0.14
N PRO A 50 -9.91 19.80 -0.50
CA PRO A 50 -9.52 18.51 -1.06
C PRO A 50 -8.44 18.70 -2.14
N ARG A 51 -7.41 17.86 -2.07
CA ARG A 51 -6.32 17.81 -3.06
C ARG A 51 -6.43 16.51 -3.84
N VAL A 52 -6.64 16.62 -5.15
CA VAL A 52 -6.86 15.47 -6.02
C VAL A 52 -5.77 15.41 -7.08
N GLY A 53 -5.01 14.33 -7.09
CA GLY A 53 -3.97 14.07 -8.08
C GLY A 53 -4.45 13.06 -9.10
N PHE A 54 -4.21 13.33 -10.38
CA PHE A 54 -4.34 12.35 -11.45
C PHE A 54 -2.96 11.82 -11.79
N PHE A 55 -2.81 10.50 -11.90
CA PHE A 55 -1.51 9.86 -12.15
C PHE A 55 -1.53 9.08 -13.46
N GLY A 56 -0.57 9.39 -14.33
CA GLY A 56 -0.39 8.80 -15.65
C GLY A 56 -0.55 9.82 -16.79
N ASP A 57 0.11 9.56 -17.90
CA ASP A 57 0.13 10.45 -19.07
C ASP A 57 -1.20 10.45 -19.85
N ASP A 58 -2.03 9.42 -19.69
CA ASP A 58 -3.31 9.29 -20.40
C ASP A 58 -4.43 10.16 -19.82
N PHE A 59 -4.21 10.83 -18.68
CA PHE A 59 -5.18 11.75 -18.11
C PHE A 59 -5.05 13.14 -18.70
N ASP A 60 -6.15 13.67 -19.22
CA ASP A 60 -6.26 15.07 -19.60
C ASP A 60 -7.17 15.83 -18.61
N VAL A 61 -6.51 16.70 -17.85
CA VAL A 61 -7.10 17.61 -16.86
C VAL A 61 -6.75 19.07 -17.16
N SER A 62 -6.41 19.39 -18.42
CA SER A 62 -6.01 20.71 -18.89
C SER A 62 -7.05 21.82 -18.69
N HIS A 63 -8.31 21.44 -18.49
CA HIS A 63 -9.40 22.36 -18.16
C HIS A 63 -9.28 22.96 -16.74
N PHE A 64 -8.39 22.43 -15.90
CA PHE A 64 -8.04 22.99 -14.59
C PHE A 64 -6.69 23.73 -14.66
N HIS A 65 -6.57 24.79 -13.86
CA HIS A 65 -5.27 25.37 -13.54
C HIS A 65 -4.59 24.46 -12.49
N LEU A 66 -3.62 23.67 -12.93
CA LEU A 66 -2.96 22.66 -12.10
C LEU A 66 -2.20 23.30 -10.94
N GLY A 67 -2.34 22.73 -9.75
CA GLY A 67 -1.72 23.23 -8.52
C GLY A 67 -2.41 24.47 -7.92
N GLU A 68 -3.41 25.02 -8.58
CA GLU A 68 -4.14 26.21 -8.13
C GLU A 68 -5.53 25.89 -7.59
N LEU A 69 -6.12 26.85 -6.88
CA LEU A 69 -7.47 26.72 -6.36
C LEU A 69 -8.47 26.74 -7.53
N SER A 70 -9.25 25.67 -7.65
CA SER A 70 -10.37 25.56 -8.56
C SER A 70 -11.66 25.37 -7.78
N PHE A 71 -12.80 25.70 -8.38
CA PHE A 71 -14.10 25.42 -7.80
C PHE A 71 -14.88 24.49 -8.70
N VAL A 72 -15.45 23.45 -8.11
CA VAL A 72 -16.23 22.44 -8.82
C VAL A 72 -17.64 22.37 -8.27
N ASN A 73 -18.56 21.94 -9.13
CA ASN A 73 -19.94 21.73 -8.74
C ASN A 73 -20.07 20.57 -7.76
N VAL A 74 -21.02 20.68 -6.85
CA VAL A 74 -21.42 19.64 -5.91
C VAL A 74 -22.81 19.17 -6.30
N LYS A 75 -22.97 17.86 -6.52
CA LYS A 75 -24.27 17.23 -6.79
C LYS A 75 -24.52 16.16 -5.76
N ALA A 76 -25.66 16.25 -5.06
CA ALA A 76 -26.05 15.31 -4.00
C ALA A 76 -24.95 15.09 -2.94
N GLY A 77 -24.29 16.17 -2.51
CA GLY A 77 -23.23 16.13 -1.49
C GLY A 77 -21.89 15.53 -1.95
N LYS A 78 -21.67 15.43 -3.27
CA LYS A 78 -20.42 14.96 -3.87
C LYS A 78 -19.83 16.00 -4.83
N LEU A 79 -18.53 16.27 -4.74
CA LEU A 79 -17.77 17.04 -5.74
C LEU A 79 -17.83 16.31 -7.06
N VAL A 80 -18.01 17.06 -8.14
CA VAL A 80 -18.12 16.58 -9.50
C VAL A 80 -16.88 17.06 -10.24
N ILE A 81 -15.87 16.19 -10.35
CA ILE A 81 -14.56 16.53 -10.95
C ILE A 81 -14.49 15.92 -12.35
N PRO A 82 -14.63 16.72 -13.42
CA PRO A 82 -14.47 16.23 -14.78
C PRO A 82 -13.02 15.84 -15.09
N TYR A 83 -12.84 14.87 -15.98
CA TYR A 83 -11.54 14.48 -16.54
C TYR A 83 -11.73 13.80 -17.89
N GLN A 84 -10.70 13.82 -18.72
CA GLN A 84 -10.62 13.01 -19.93
C GLN A 84 -9.52 11.95 -19.75
N HIS A 85 -9.66 10.83 -20.46
CA HIS A 85 -8.75 9.69 -20.28
C HIS A 85 -8.55 8.89 -21.57
N GLY A 86 -7.30 8.75 -21.97
CA GLY A 86 -6.86 8.15 -23.24
C GLY A 86 -7.29 8.98 -24.45
N PHE A 87 -7.37 8.34 -25.61
CA PHE A 87 -7.79 8.99 -26.87
C PHE A 87 -9.31 9.26 -26.99
N SER A 88 -10.06 9.17 -25.88
CA SER A 88 -11.50 9.42 -25.89
C SER A 88 -11.79 10.90 -25.64
N ASN A 89 -12.56 11.52 -26.53
CA ASN A 89 -13.10 12.87 -26.34
C ASN A 89 -14.25 12.91 -25.30
N GLU A 90 -14.62 11.78 -24.70
CA GLU A 90 -15.68 11.71 -23.70
C GLU A 90 -15.20 12.26 -22.35
N ILE A 91 -15.87 13.30 -21.87
CA ILE A 91 -15.62 13.85 -20.53
C ILE A 91 -16.24 12.91 -19.50
N LYS A 92 -15.37 12.28 -18.71
CA LYS A 92 -15.72 11.45 -17.57
C LYS A 92 -15.73 12.29 -16.30
N THR A 93 -16.21 11.71 -15.20
CA THR A 93 -16.37 12.46 -13.94
C THR A 93 -16.12 11.59 -12.73
N ILE A 94 -15.42 12.14 -11.75
CA ILE A 94 -15.18 11.53 -10.43
C ILE A 94 -16.07 12.20 -9.41
N TYR A 95 -16.57 11.40 -8.47
CA TYR A 95 -17.44 11.86 -7.39
C TYR A 95 -16.77 11.67 -6.04
N LEU A 96 -16.49 12.76 -5.32
CA LEU A 96 -15.91 12.73 -3.97
C LEU A 96 -16.90 13.25 -2.94
N GLY A 97 -17.15 12.50 -1.87
CA GLY A 97 -18.07 12.93 -0.80
C GLY A 97 -17.53 14.11 0.01
N THR A 98 -18.36 15.13 0.26
CA THR A 98 -17.94 16.33 1.03
C THR A 98 -18.71 16.56 2.32
N GLY A 99 -19.89 15.95 2.45
CA GLY A 99 -20.77 16.17 3.60
C GLY A 99 -21.35 17.58 3.73
N SER A 100 -20.99 18.52 2.83
CA SER A 100 -21.53 19.88 2.77
C SER A 100 -22.74 19.96 1.84
N LEU A 101 -23.63 20.88 2.16
CA LEU A 101 -24.85 21.22 1.44
C LEU A 101 -24.61 22.28 0.34
N SER A 102 -23.43 22.89 0.31
CA SER A 102 -23.05 23.85 -0.75
C SER A 102 -23.11 23.18 -2.13
N ASP A 103 -23.55 23.93 -3.14
CA ASP A 103 -23.61 23.53 -4.55
C ASP A 103 -22.28 23.73 -5.29
N VAL A 104 -21.34 24.50 -4.72
CA VAL A 104 -20.00 24.73 -5.28
C VAL A 104 -18.98 24.70 -4.15
N LEU A 105 -17.86 24.01 -4.36
CA LEU A 105 -16.80 23.86 -3.37
C LEU A 105 -15.40 23.92 -3.99
N PRO A 106 -14.40 24.34 -3.21
CA PRO A 106 -13.03 24.45 -3.68
C PRO A 106 -12.34 23.08 -3.75
N VAL A 107 -11.44 22.92 -4.70
CA VAL A 107 -10.58 21.75 -4.90
C VAL A 107 -9.25 22.20 -5.50
N VAL A 108 -8.16 21.50 -5.20
CA VAL A 108 -6.88 21.67 -5.90
C VAL A 108 -6.61 20.40 -6.71
N ILE A 109 -6.34 20.58 -8.00
CA ILE A 109 -6.09 19.48 -8.93
C ILE A 109 -4.61 19.45 -9.28
N TYR A 110 -4.01 18.26 -9.19
CA TYR A 110 -2.65 17.99 -9.62
C TYR A 110 -2.67 16.94 -10.73
N HIS A 111 -1.66 16.99 -11.60
CA HIS A 111 -1.41 15.95 -12.60
C HIS A 111 0.03 15.50 -12.46
N TYR A 112 0.22 14.21 -12.24
CA TYR A 112 1.51 13.57 -12.09
C TYR A 112 1.71 12.63 -13.26
N LYS A 113 2.70 12.92 -14.10
CA LYS A 113 2.94 12.13 -15.32
C LYS A 113 3.55 10.77 -15.02
N ASN A 114 4.50 10.78 -14.08
CA ASN A 114 5.27 9.60 -13.69
C ASN A 114 5.50 9.58 -12.18
N LYS A 115 6.17 8.52 -11.73
CA LYS A 115 6.47 8.28 -10.32
C LYS A 115 7.40 9.36 -9.76
N GLU A 116 8.39 9.78 -10.53
CA GLU A 116 9.36 10.80 -10.13
C GLU A 116 8.66 12.14 -9.84
N ASP A 117 7.71 12.53 -10.69
CA ASP A 117 6.91 13.75 -10.54
C ASP A 117 6.03 13.70 -9.27
N LEU A 118 5.37 12.56 -9.02
CA LEU A 118 4.61 12.34 -7.80
C LEU A 118 5.51 12.44 -6.54
N MET A 119 6.69 11.83 -6.58
CA MET A 119 7.65 11.88 -5.47
C MET A 119 8.17 13.30 -5.25
N ALA A 120 8.51 14.02 -6.31
CA ALA A 120 9.00 15.40 -6.22
C ALA A 120 7.93 16.37 -5.69
N ALA A 121 6.67 16.21 -6.11
CA ALA A 121 5.55 16.98 -5.56
C ALA A 121 5.35 16.72 -4.06
N TRP A 122 5.58 15.48 -3.62
CA TRP A 122 5.52 15.14 -2.21
C TRP A 122 6.58 15.87 -1.38
N GLU A 123 7.83 15.92 -1.86
CA GLU A 123 8.93 16.63 -1.20
C GLU A 123 8.68 18.14 -1.11
N ARG A 124 7.97 18.71 -2.08
CA ARG A 124 7.53 20.12 -2.08
C ARG A 124 6.32 20.39 -1.17
N GLY A 125 5.72 19.37 -0.55
CA GLY A 125 4.53 19.51 0.31
C GLY A 125 3.19 19.60 -0.44
N GLU A 126 3.20 19.34 -1.75
CA GLU A 126 2.03 19.35 -2.66
C GLU A 126 1.31 17.99 -2.63
N GLN A 127 1.03 17.50 -1.43
CA GLN A 127 0.53 16.14 -1.22
C GLN A 127 -0.95 16.01 -1.62
N ALA A 128 -1.24 15.17 -2.60
CA ALA A 128 -2.60 14.79 -2.94
C ALA A 128 -3.22 13.89 -1.86
N GLN A 129 -4.47 14.15 -1.50
CA GLN A 129 -5.24 13.31 -0.58
C GLN A 129 -5.93 12.18 -1.33
N PHE A 130 -6.40 12.45 -2.55
CA PHE A 130 -7.01 11.49 -3.44
C PHE A 130 -6.13 11.34 -4.67
N LEU A 131 -5.69 10.12 -4.98
CA LEU A 131 -4.92 9.81 -6.17
C LEU A 131 -5.79 8.99 -7.12
N VAL A 132 -6.03 9.53 -8.30
CA VAL A 132 -6.79 8.90 -9.37
C VAL A 132 -5.80 8.18 -10.29
N VAL A 133 -6.04 6.88 -10.50
CA VAL A 133 -5.18 6.01 -11.28
C VAL A 133 -6.01 5.23 -12.30
N ASP A 134 -5.44 4.98 -13.49
CA ASP A 134 -5.99 4.02 -14.45
C ASP A 134 -5.71 2.57 -14.00
N GLU A 135 -6.48 1.62 -14.53
CA GLU A 135 -6.31 0.19 -14.31
C GLU A 135 -5.00 -0.37 -14.91
N GLU A 136 -4.40 0.35 -15.86
CA GLU A 136 -3.11 -0.02 -16.48
C GLU A 136 -1.91 0.20 -15.55
N ILE A 137 -2.07 0.99 -14.49
CA ILE A 137 -0.99 1.18 -13.52
C ILE A 137 -0.74 -0.13 -12.78
N PRO A 138 0.52 -0.59 -12.72
CA PRO A 138 0.86 -1.77 -11.96
C PRO A 138 0.37 -1.67 -10.52
N ARG A 139 -0.36 -2.68 -10.06
CA ARG A 139 -0.85 -2.73 -8.67
C ARG A 139 0.30 -2.69 -7.65
N SER A 140 1.52 -3.06 -8.04
CA SER A 140 2.76 -2.91 -7.26
C SER A 140 3.10 -1.45 -6.97
N ASP A 141 2.93 -0.55 -7.94
CA ASP A 141 3.12 0.89 -7.75
C ASP A 141 2.03 1.47 -6.85
N MET A 142 0.78 1.03 -7.01
CA MET A 142 -0.29 1.42 -6.09
C MET A 142 0.00 1.01 -4.64
N VAL A 143 0.51 -0.21 -4.42
CA VAL A 143 0.93 -0.67 -3.09
C VAL A 143 2.09 0.17 -2.58
N SER A 144 3.09 0.46 -3.42
CA SER A 144 4.22 1.33 -3.06
C SER A 144 3.77 2.72 -2.62
N PHE A 145 2.80 3.30 -3.34
CA PHE A 145 2.18 4.58 -2.99
C PHE A 145 1.43 4.49 -1.67
N LYS A 146 0.67 3.41 -1.42
CA LYS A 146 -0.08 3.26 -0.17
C LYS A 146 0.82 2.99 1.05
N ILE A 147 1.98 2.35 0.85
CA ILE A 147 2.98 2.15 1.91
C ILE A 147 3.67 3.46 2.26
N ARG A 148 4.16 4.21 1.26
CA ARG A 148 4.81 5.51 1.50
C ARG A 148 3.83 6.57 1.99
N TYR A 149 2.58 6.50 1.54
CA TYR A 149 1.55 7.50 1.80
C TYR A 149 0.26 6.85 2.35
N PRO A 150 0.26 6.42 3.63
CA PRO A 150 -0.87 5.67 4.21
C PRO A 150 -2.19 6.43 4.20
N SER A 151 -2.14 7.77 4.32
CA SER A 151 -3.29 8.66 4.32
C SER A 151 -3.87 8.95 2.93
N MET A 152 -3.20 8.55 1.86
CA MET A 152 -3.63 8.81 0.49
C MET A 152 -4.69 7.79 0.05
N ASN A 153 -5.81 8.27 -0.48
CA ASN A 153 -6.89 7.44 -1.00
C ASN A 153 -6.71 7.24 -2.49
N ILE A 154 -6.56 5.99 -2.94
CA ILE A 154 -6.35 5.67 -4.35
C ILE A 154 -7.67 5.26 -4.99
N LEU A 155 -8.05 5.93 -6.07
CA LEU A 155 -9.26 5.72 -6.85
C LEU A 155 -8.88 5.12 -8.21
N VAL A 156 -9.21 3.84 -8.42
CA VAL A 156 -8.94 3.14 -9.68
C VAL A 156 -10.10 3.31 -10.64
N ILE A 157 -9.83 3.81 -11.84
CA ILE A 157 -10.79 3.87 -12.93
C ILE A 157 -10.65 2.59 -13.75
N LYS A 158 -11.74 1.85 -13.92
CA LYS A 158 -11.78 0.68 -14.80
C LYS A 158 -12.16 1.08 -16.22
N LYS A 159 -11.43 0.57 -17.23
CA LYS A 159 -11.87 0.68 -18.63
C LYS A 159 -13.12 -0.20 -18.80
N ARG A 160 -14.28 0.39 -19.09
CA ARG A 160 -15.46 -0.40 -19.48
C ARG A 160 -15.20 -1.02 -20.84
N ILE A 161 -14.89 -2.31 -20.87
CA ILE A 161 -14.90 -3.10 -22.10
C ILE A 161 -16.38 -3.31 -22.45
N ASN A 162 -16.87 -2.61 -23.47
CA ASN A 162 -18.15 -2.91 -24.07
C ASN A 162 -18.03 -4.21 -24.89
N THR A 163 -18.14 -5.36 -24.23
CA THR A 163 -18.40 -6.63 -24.93
C THR A 163 -19.90 -6.86 -24.94
N SER A 164 -20.51 -6.50 -26.06
CA SER A 164 -21.85 -6.89 -26.46
C SER A 164 -21.91 -8.40 -26.70
N ALA A 165 -22.48 -9.14 -25.75
CA ALA A 165 -23.03 -10.49 -25.94
C ALA A 165 -24.12 -10.78 -24.89
N GLU A 166 -25.34 -10.35 -25.22
CA GLU A 166 -26.62 -10.91 -24.77
C GLU A 166 -26.68 -12.43 -25.10
N SER A 167 -27.33 -13.38 -24.41
CA SER A 167 -28.30 -13.40 -23.30
C SER A 167 -28.29 -14.81 -22.67
N GLN A 168 -28.62 -14.92 -21.37
CA GLN A 168 -29.70 -15.76 -20.83
C GLN A 168 -29.73 -15.57 -19.30
N SER A 169 -30.84 -15.02 -18.82
CA SER A 169 -31.14 -14.65 -17.44
C SER A 169 -31.91 -15.80 -16.73
N PRO A 170 -32.39 -15.70 -15.46
CA PRO A 170 -32.23 -14.65 -14.44
C PRO A 170 -31.91 -15.20 -13.02
N LYS A 171 -31.40 -14.36 -12.12
CA LYS A 171 -31.94 -14.22 -10.75
C LYS A 171 -31.57 -12.87 -10.14
N LYS A 172 -32.61 -12.26 -9.59
CA LYS A 172 -32.70 -10.91 -9.02
C LYS A 172 -31.65 -10.70 -7.94
N ASP A 173 -30.92 -9.59 -8.03
CA ASP A 173 -30.67 -8.73 -6.87
C ASP A 173 -30.50 -7.28 -7.34
N GLU A 174 -31.35 -6.43 -6.79
CA GLU A 174 -31.35 -5.00 -7.00
C GLU A 174 -30.26 -4.36 -6.14
N SER A 175 -29.13 -3.98 -6.75
CA SER A 175 -28.43 -2.77 -6.33
C SER A 175 -27.60 -2.23 -7.50
N LYS A 176 -27.99 -1.04 -7.96
CA LYS A 176 -27.29 -0.27 -9.00
C LYS A 176 -25.97 0.22 -8.42
N ASP A 177 -24.88 -0.50 -8.66
CA ASP A 177 -23.54 -0.03 -8.31
C ASP A 177 -22.85 0.63 -9.52
N LYS A 178 -22.72 1.96 -9.46
CA LYS A 178 -22.04 2.76 -10.47
C LYS A 178 -20.53 2.66 -10.25
N GLY A 179 -19.88 1.71 -10.90
CA GLY A 179 -18.54 1.82 -11.51
C GLY A 179 -17.34 2.41 -10.73
N VAL A 180 -17.47 2.69 -9.44
CA VAL A 180 -16.40 3.18 -8.55
C VAL A 180 -16.47 2.31 -7.32
N VAL A 181 -15.54 1.37 -7.21
CA VAL A 181 -15.41 0.53 -6.03
C VAL A 181 -14.74 1.38 -4.96
N ASP A 182 -15.52 1.79 -3.95
CA ASP A 182 -15.02 2.49 -2.78
C ASP A 182 -14.21 1.50 -1.91
N TYR A 183 -12.88 1.62 -1.96
CA TYR A 183 -11.95 0.66 -1.34
C TYR A 183 -11.86 0.77 0.19
N ASP A 184 -12.65 1.62 0.84
CA ASP A 184 -12.74 1.66 2.31
C ASP A 184 -13.26 0.33 2.91
N LYS A 185 -13.84 -0.56 2.09
CA LYS A 185 -14.33 -1.88 2.50
C LYS A 185 -13.53 -3.09 2.01
N VAL A 186 -12.54 -2.92 1.13
CA VAL A 186 -11.74 -4.04 0.62
C VAL A 186 -10.32 -3.90 1.15
N ARG A 187 -10.05 -4.58 2.26
CA ARG A 187 -8.67 -4.74 2.73
C ARG A 187 -7.88 -5.41 1.61
N ALA A 188 -6.62 -4.99 1.41
CA ALA A 188 -5.68 -5.47 0.39
C ALA A 188 -5.54 -7.01 0.27
N THR A 189 -6.15 -7.77 1.18
CA THR A 189 -6.06 -9.21 1.33
C THR A 189 -7.13 -9.99 0.58
N ASP A 190 -8.22 -9.36 0.13
CA ASP A 190 -9.32 -10.07 -0.55
C ASP A 190 -9.03 -10.29 -2.05
N VAL A 191 -8.04 -9.58 -2.61
CA VAL A 191 -7.63 -9.66 -4.02
C VAL A 191 -6.54 -10.72 -4.26
N ALA A 192 -5.90 -11.21 -3.19
CA ALA A 192 -4.73 -12.10 -3.25
C ALA A 192 -5.04 -13.58 -3.57
N LYS A 193 -6.30 -13.94 -3.84
CA LYS A 193 -6.70 -15.34 -4.07
C LYS A 193 -6.25 -15.94 -5.41
N ASN A 194 -5.85 -15.15 -6.40
CA ASN A 194 -5.84 -15.64 -7.79
C ASN A 194 -4.54 -15.64 -8.57
N GLN A 195 -3.40 -15.11 -8.11
CA GLN A 195 -2.19 -15.12 -8.96
C GLN A 195 -0.90 -15.26 -8.15
N ASN A 196 0.07 -15.95 -8.76
CA ASN A 196 1.38 -16.30 -8.20
C ASN A 196 2.14 -15.04 -7.75
N LEU A 197 2.08 -14.80 -6.45
CA LEU A 197 2.60 -13.61 -5.77
C LEU A 197 4.14 -13.56 -5.75
N ASN A 198 4.82 -14.70 -5.88
CA ASN A 198 6.27 -14.84 -5.78
C ASN A 198 7.04 -14.15 -6.92
N THR A 199 6.38 -13.83 -8.04
CA THR A 199 7.05 -13.29 -9.23
C THR A 199 7.09 -11.75 -9.27
N TYR A 200 6.36 -11.04 -8.40
CA TYR A 200 6.05 -9.62 -8.63
C TYR A 200 6.15 -8.68 -7.40
N SER A 201 6.53 -9.18 -6.22
CA SER A 201 6.76 -8.35 -5.03
C SER A 201 8.24 -8.37 -4.67
N GLU A 202 8.93 -7.24 -4.81
CA GLU A 202 10.32 -7.06 -4.36
C GLU A 202 10.44 -6.94 -2.83
N ASN A 203 9.32 -6.82 -2.10
CA ASN A 203 9.34 -6.71 -0.64
C ASN A 203 9.13 -8.07 0.03
N PRO A 204 10.17 -8.63 0.68
CA PRO A 204 10.12 -9.96 1.31
C PRO A 204 9.23 -10.01 2.56
N VAL A 205 9.18 -8.92 3.34
CA VAL A 205 8.35 -8.82 4.57
C VAL A 205 6.86 -8.90 4.24
N PHE A 206 6.46 -8.26 3.14
CA PHE A 206 5.08 -8.30 2.67
C PHE A 206 4.68 -9.70 2.18
N LEU A 207 5.54 -10.34 1.39
CA LEU A 207 5.33 -11.72 0.94
C LEU A 207 5.23 -12.67 2.12
N ALA A 208 6.13 -12.57 3.08
CA ALA A 208 6.09 -13.37 4.30
C ALA A 208 4.75 -13.24 5.01
N ARG A 209 4.24 -12.02 5.20
CA ARG A 209 2.94 -11.79 5.84
C ARG A 209 1.79 -12.47 5.10
N ILE A 210 1.81 -12.45 3.77
CA ILE A 210 0.75 -13.08 2.96
C ILE A 210 0.84 -14.59 3.04
N HIS A 211 2.02 -15.18 2.80
CA HIS A 211 2.21 -16.63 2.86
C HIS A 211 1.90 -17.17 4.25
N LEU A 212 2.31 -16.46 5.31
CA LEU A 212 1.99 -16.82 6.69
C LEU A 212 0.48 -16.81 6.97
N ARG A 213 -0.24 -15.81 6.47
CA ARG A 213 -1.71 -15.78 6.60
C ARG A 213 -2.40 -16.89 5.80
N ALA A 214 -1.83 -17.27 4.66
CA ALA A 214 -2.29 -18.37 3.81
C ALA A 214 -1.82 -19.75 4.30
N MET A 215 -1.03 -19.81 5.38
CA MET A 215 -0.40 -21.02 5.92
C MET A 215 0.55 -21.74 4.92
N GLU A 216 1.13 -20.99 3.97
CA GLU A 216 2.06 -21.49 2.95
C GLU A 216 3.51 -21.43 3.47
N LEU A 217 3.86 -22.27 4.45
CA LEU A 217 5.17 -22.18 5.12
C LEU A 217 6.37 -22.42 4.20
N ASP A 218 6.23 -23.28 3.19
CA ASP A 218 7.33 -23.56 2.26
C ASP A 218 7.71 -22.32 1.44
N LYS A 219 6.73 -21.47 1.09
CA LYS A 219 6.99 -20.21 0.40
C LYS A 219 7.65 -19.18 1.32
N VAL A 220 7.36 -19.22 2.62
CA VAL A 220 8.06 -18.37 3.61
C VAL A 220 9.52 -18.80 3.72
N LYS A 221 9.82 -20.10 3.70
CA LYS A 221 11.20 -20.61 3.68
C LYS A 221 11.96 -20.16 2.44
N GLN A 222 11.30 -20.18 1.27
CA GLN A 222 11.89 -19.73 0.01
C GLN A 222 12.34 -18.26 0.06
N LEU A 223 11.72 -17.40 0.88
CA LEU A 223 12.11 -15.99 0.98
C LEU A 223 13.57 -15.80 1.45
N LEU A 224 14.10 -16.69 2.28
CA LEU A 224 15.51 -16.67 2.68
C LEU A 224 16.46 -16.86 1.48
N LEU A 225 16.02 -17.62 0.48
CA LEU A 225 16.82 -18.00 -0.68
C LEU A 225 16.59 -17.05 -1.87
N ASP A 226 15.34 -16.66 -2.11
CA ASP A 226 14.98 -15.90 -3.31
C ASP A 226 15.27 -14.39 -3.17
N PHE A 227 15.37 -13.86 -1.95
CA PHE A 227 15.54 -12.42 -1.69
C PHE A 227 16.82 -12.10 -0.94
N HIS A 228 17.45 -10.97 -1.24
CA HIS A 228 18.50 -10.42 -0.38
C HIS A 228 17.83 -9.71 0.80
N LEU A 229 17.82 -10.36 1.97
CA LEU A 229 17.11 -9.87 3.16
C LEU A 229 18.04 -9.00 4.01
N SER A 230 17.55 -7.85 4.47
CA SER A 230 18.21 -7.13 5.55
C SER A 230 17.87 -7.75 6.92
N SER A 231 18.69 -7.46 7.94
CA SER A 231 18.40 -7.86 9.32
C SER A 231 17.04 -7.35 9.80
N ASP A 232 16.69 -6.11 9.44
CA ASP A 232 15.40 -5.50 9.76
C ASP A 232 14.23 -6.28 9.13
N ASP A 233 14.36 -6.66 7.85
CA ASP A 233 13.33 -7.45 7.16
C ASP A 233 13.09 -8.78 7.88
N VAL A 234 14.16 -9.46 8.27
CA VAL A 234 14.08 -10.71 9.02
C VAL A 234 13.40 -10.49 10.37
N MET A 235 13.74 -9.43 11.10
CA MET A 235 13.11 -9.10 12.38
C MET A 235 11.60 -8.84 12.25
N PHE A 236 11.16 -8.18 11.18
CA PHE A 236 9.72 -8.02 10.91
C PHE A 236 9.03 -9.35 10.64
N ILE A 237 9.64 -10.22 9.83
CA ILE A 237 9.10 -11.56 9.54
C ILE A 237 8.96 -12.38 10.83
N ARG A 238 9.98 -12.34 11.68
CA ARG A 238 9.96 -13.01 13.00
C ARG A 238 8.84 -12.50 13.90
N THR A 239 8.55 -11.20 13.88
CA THR A 239 7.42 -10.64 14.62
C THR A 239 6.09 -11.27 14.19
N PHE A 240 5.89 -11.55 12.90
CA PHE A 240 4.70 -12.25 12.42
C PHE A 240 4.66 -13.71 12.86
N LEU A 241 5.81 -14.39 12.80
CA LEU A 241 5.95 -15.77 13.29
C LEU A 241 5.61 -15.86 14.77
N ASP A 242 6.12 -14.95 15.60
CA ASP A 242 5.84 -14.89 17.03
C ASP A 242 4.34 -14.71 17.33
N VAL A 243 3.67 -13.83 16.59
CA VAL A 243 2.21 -13.65 16.72
C VAL A 243 1.46 -14.93 16.38
N MET A 244 1.89 -15.67 15.36
CA MET A 244 1.28 -16.96 15.01
C MET A 244 1.59 -18.06 16.03
N ILE A 245 2.82 -18.11 16.56
CA ILE A 245 3.25 -19.09 17.59
C ILE A 245 2.50 -18.87 18.91
N LYS A 246 2.32 -17.60 19.31
CA LYS A 246 1.52 -17.24 20.50
C LYS A 246 0.07 -17.67 20.37
N ASN A 247 -0.44 -17.79 19.14
CA ASN A 247 -1.80 -18.24 18.83
C ASN A 247 -2.85 -17.55 19.70
N GLU A 248 -2.78 -16.21 19.80
CA GLU A 248 -3.66 -15.42 20.69
C GLU A 248 -5.15 -15.64 20.39
N LEU A 249 -5.47 -16.03 19.15
CA LEU A 249 -6.82 -16.33 18.67
C LEU A 249 -7.24 -17.81 18.85
N LYS A 250 -6.41 -18.64 19.50
CA LYS A 250 -6.65 -20.07 19.78
C LYS A 250 -7.18 -20.86 18.58
N LYS A 251 -6.56 -20.69 17.41
CA LYS A 251 -6.94 -21.45 16.22
C LYS A 251 -6.34 -22.87 16.30
N PRO A 252 -7.15 -23.92 16.13
CA PRO A 252 -6.67 -25.31 16.24
C PRO A 252 -5.67 -25.68 15.14
N GLU A 253 -5.79 -25.06 13.96
CA GLU A 253 -4.87 -25.26 12.82
C GLU A 253 -3.44 -24.80 13.15
N LEU A 254 -3.29 -23.75 13.96
CA LEU A 254 -1.99 -23.24 14.37
C LEU A 254 -1.29 -24.17 15.36
N ASP A 255 -2.04 -24.91 16.18
CA ASP A 255 -1.46 -25.83 17.16
C ASP A 255 -0.79 -27.04 16.49
N VAL A 256 -1.33 -27.49 15.34
CA VAL A 256 -0.74 -28.58 14.53
C VAL A 256 0.58 -28.13 13.89
N VAL A 257 0.64 -26.88 13.42
CA VAL A 257 1.77 -26.34 12.65
C VAL A 257 2.80 -25.62 13.54
N LYS A 258 2.50 -25.46 14.83
CA LYS A 258 3.33 -24.76 15.82
C LYS A 258 4.79 -25.22 15.87
N PRO A 259 5.12 -26.53 15.83
CA PRO A 259 6.52 -26.97 15.84
C PRO A 259 7.31 -26.47 14.62
N GLN A 260 6.67 -26.45 13.44
CA GLN A 260 7.27 -25.95 12.20
C GLN A 260 7.46 -24.43 12.24
N LEU A 261 6.49 -23.70 12.80
CA LEU A 261 6.61 -22.25 12.99
C LEU A 261 7.77 -21.89 13.94
N ILE A 262 7.96 -22.65 15.01
CA ILE A 262 9.08 -22.47 15.95
C ILE A 262 10.42 -22.74 15.25
N ALA A 263 10.54 -23.87 14.54
CA ALA A 263 11.75 -24.21 13.80
C ALA A 263 12.09 -23.17 12.72
N MET A 264 11.06 -22.66 12.04
CA MET A 264 11.23 -21.60 11.04
C MET A 264 11.65 -20.27 11.69
N ASN A 265 11.00 -19.85 12.78
CA ASN A 265 11.40 -18.63 13.51
C ASN A 265 12.85 -18.71 14.00
N GLU A 266 13.27 -19.89 14.44
CA GLU A 266 14.65 -20.13 14.86
C GLU A 266 15.64 -20.06 13.69
N ALA A 267 15.27 -20.60 12.53
CA ALA A 267 16.09 -20.46 11.33
C ALA A 267 16.22 -19.01 10.86
N PHE A 268 15.15 -18.22 10.92
CA PHE A 268 15.22 -16.78 10.66
C PHE A 268 16.08 -16.05 11.69
N ARG A 269 16.06 -16.45 12.98
CA ARG A 269 16.99 -15.90 13.99
C ARG A 269 18.45 -16.15 13.61
N LEU A 270 18.78 -17.38 13.25
CA LEU A 270 20.13 -17.77 12.84
C LEU A 270 20.55 -17.07 11.53
N ALA A 271 19.61 -16.86 10.60
CA ALA A 271 19.86 -16.10 9.38
C ALA A 271 20.35 -14.67 9.66
N VAL A 272 19.83 -14.00 10.70
CA VAL A 272 20.33 -12.67 11.10
C VAL A 272 21.82 -12.72 11.46
N LEU A 273 22.27 -13.74 12.20
CA LEU A 273 23.67 -13.86 12.59
C LEU A 273 24.59 -14.05 11.39
N ILE A 274 24.13 -14.77 10.36
CA ILE A 274 24.86 -14.98 9.12
C ILE A 274 24.90 -13.68 8.30
N LEU A 275 23.75 -13.02 8.11
CA LEU A 275 23.62 -11.80 7.32
C LEU A 275 24.38 -10.60 7.93
N GLU A 276 24.42 -10.51 9.26
CA GLU A 276 25.21 -9.50 9.98
C GLU A 276 26.67 -9.94 10.23
N PHE A 277 27.06 -11.12 9.74
CA PHE A 277 28.38 -11.70 9.90
C PHE A 277 28.90 -11.74 11.35
N ARG A 278 28.01 -12.10 12.28
CA ARG A 278 28.34 -12.23 13.71
C ARG A 278 29.03 -13.55 14.03
N VAL A 279 30.31 -13.64 13.68
CA VAL A 279 31.08 -14.90 13.72
C VAL A 279 31.00 -15.61 15.07
N VAL A 280 31.36 -14.92 16.14
CA VAL A 280 31.42 -15.50 17.49
C VAL A 280 30.06 -16.01 17.98
N ASP A 281 28.99 -15.32 17.61
CA ASP A 281 27.64 -15.69 18.05
C ASP A 281 27.12 -16.87 17.24
N PHE A 282 27.37 -16.89 15.92
CA PHE A 282 26.94 -18.00 15.08
C PHE A 282 27.70 -19.30 15.37
N GLU A 283 29.01 -19.24 15.63
CA GLU A 283 29.82 -20.42 15.97
C GLU A 283 29.37 -21.08 17.27
N LYS A 284 28.98 -20.29 18.29
CA LYS A 284 28.40 -20.83 19.53
C LYS A 284 27.11 -21.63 19.27
N GLU A 285 26.26 -21.12 18.38
CA GLU A 285 25.02 -21.78 17.99
C GLU A 285 25.29 -23.05 17.17
N LEU A 286 26.29 -22.98 16.30
CA LEU A 286 26.76 -24.10 15.50
C LEU A 286 27.28 -25.25 16.39
N ASP A 287 28.03 -24.92 17.45
CA ASP A 287 28.53 -25.89 18.44
C ASP A 287 27.40 -26.52 19.27
N ALA A 288 26.36 -25.75 19.60
CA ALA A 288 25.17 -26.27 20.29
C ALA A 288 24.40 -27.29 19.42
N GLY A 289 24.51 -27.15 18.09
CA GLY A 289 24.00 -28.09 17.10
C GLY A 289 22.52 -27.85 16.75
N PHE A 290 22.21 -27.97 15.46
CA PHE A 290 20.88 -27.67 14.94
C PHE A 290 19.99 -28.92 14.82
N SER A 291 18.66 -28.70 14.80
CA SER A 291 17.73 -29.75 14.37
C SER A 291 17.91 -30.04 12.89
N LYS A 292 17.50 -31.23 12.42
CA LYS A 292 17.65 -31.61 11.01
C LYS A 292 17.01 -30.58 10.07
N GLU A 293 15.81 -30.09 10.39
CA GLU A 293 15.12 -29.10 9.57
C GLU A 293 15.88 -27.76 9.50
N ILE A 294 16.38 -27.27 10.63
CA ILE A 294 17.17 -26.03 10.71
C ILE A 294 18.48 -26.19 9.94
N SER A 295 19.18 -27.32 10.10
CA SER A 295 20.43 -27.57 9.37
C SER A 295 20.26 -27.47 7.85
N HIS A 296 19.15 -27.98 7.28
CA HIS A 296 18.92 -27.88 5.84
C HIS A 296 18.67 -26.44 5.38
N MET A 297 17.89 -25.66 6.13
CA MET A 297 17.62 -24.24 5.80
C MET A 297 18.89 -23.39 5.89
N ILE A 298 19.66 -23.56 6.96
CA ILE A 298 20.91 -22.82 7.17
C ILE A 298 21.97 -23.22 6.14
N TYR A 299 22.07 -24.51 5.78
CA TYR A 299 22.98 -24.94 4.73
C TYR A 299 22.69 -24.28 3.38
N ALA A 300 21.41 -24.18 3.01
CA ALA A 300 21.00 -23.53 1.76
C ALA A 300 21.29 -22.02 1.78
N LEU A 301 21.05 -21.35 2.91
CA LEU A 301 21.38 -19.93 3.07
C LEU A 301 22.90 -19.68 2.98
N LEU A 302 23.71 -20.47 3.69
CA LEU A 302 25.17 -20.37 3.62
C LEU A 302 25.70 -20.62 2.20
N ALA A 303 25.08 -21.52 1.44
CA ALA A 303 25.47 -21.76 0.05
C ALA A 303 25.22 -20.53 -0.83
N LYS A 304 24.08 -19.87 -0.65
CA LYS A 304 23.74 -18.63 -1.34
C LYS A 304 24.70 -17.50 -0.96
N GLU A 305 24.91 -17.25 0.33
CA GLU A 305 25.76 -16.14 0.79
C GLU A 305 27.23 -16.34 0.34
N GLN A 306 27.68 -17.60 0.28
CA GLN A 306 29.00 -17.94 -0.26
C GLN A 306 29.12 -17.58 -1.75
N GLU A 307 28.10 -17.85 -2.58
CA GLU A 307 28.12 -17.50 -4.01
C GLU A 307 28.18 -15.98 -4.24
N THR A 308 27.72 -15.19 -3.27
CA THR A 308 27.71 -13.72 -3.32
C THR A 308 28.87 -13.06 -2.59
N ALA A 309 29.74 -13.83 -1.92
CA ALA A 309 30.86 -13.29 -1.15
C ALA A 309 31.88 -12.59 -2.07
N GLN A 310 32.29 -11.38 -1.70
CA GLN A 310 33.23 -10.58 -2.49
C GLN A 310 34.67 -10.66 -1.97
N ASP A 311 34.88 -11.12 -0.74
CA ASP A 311 36.20 -11.26 -0.15
C ASP A 311 36.49 -12.69 0.31
N LEU A 312 37.79 -13.01 0.31
CA LEU A 312 38.32 -14.34 0.56
C LEU A 312 38.15 -14.78 2.01
N GLU A 313 38.22 -13.86 2.97
CA GLU A 313 38.10 -14.20 4.41
C GLU A 313 36.66 -14.55 4.77
N HIS A 314 35.68 -13.77 4.30
CA HIS A 314 34.26 -14.07 4.41
C HIS A 314 33.91 -15.39 3.71
N GLU A 315 34.45 -15.62 2.50
CA GLU A 315 34.21 -16.87 1.77
C GLU A 315 34.72 -18.09 2.55
N ILE A 316 35.91 -18.01 3.16
CA ILE A 316 36.49 -19.09 3.97
C ILE A 316 35.62 -19.37 5.20
N VAL A 317 35.21 -18.35 5.94
CA VAL A 317 34.35 -18.50 7.14
C VAL A 317 33.01 -19.14 6.76
N LEU A 318 32.37 -18.67 5.69
CA LEU A 318 31.12 -19.25 5.20
C LEU A 318 31.29 -20.72 4.77
N TRP A 319 32.44 -21.07 4.17
CA TRP A 319 32.76 -22.45 3.79
C TRP A 319 32.91 -23.35 5.01
N GLU A 320 33.60 -22.89 6.07
CA GLU A 320 33.75 -23.63 7.32
C GLU A 320 32.40 -23.88 8.00
N TRP A 321 31.57 -22.84 8.12
CA TRP A 321 30.21 -22.96 8.65
C TRP A 321 29.37 -23.95 7.85
N LYS A 322 29.42 -23.86 6.52
CA LYS A 322 28.68 -24.77 5.63
C LYS A 322 29.14 -26.22 5.79
N LEU A 323 30.43 -26.48 5.98
CA LEU A 323 30.98 -27.81 6.20
C LEU A 323 30.54 -28.38 7.56
N CYS A 324 30.58 -27.57 8.61
CA CYS A 324 30.09 -27.94 9.94
C CYS A 324 28.60 -28.28 9.91
N VAL A 325 27.76 -27.45 9.30
CA VAL A 325 26.32 -27.71 9.15
C VAL A 325 26.08 -28.99 8.34
N ARG A 326 26.81 -29.23 7.26
CA ARG A 326 26.73 -30.47 6.47
C ARG A 326 27.04 -31.71 7.31
N SER A 327 28.04 -31.63 8.20
CA SER A 327 28.39 -32.73 9.09
C SER A 327 27.24 -33.08 10.05
N GLN A 328 26.49 -32.07 10.50
CA GLN A 328 25.33 -32.26 11.37
C GLN A 328 24.16 -32.93 10.63
N ILE A 329 23.99 -32.63 9.34
CA ILE A 329 22.97 -33.29 8.48
C ILE A 329 23.27 -34.78 8.31
N ILE A 330 24.54 -35.14 8.14
CA ILE A 330 24.96 -36.54 7.91
C ILE A 330 24.89 -37.38 9.19
N LYS A 331 25.13 -36.77 10.36
CA LYS A 331 25.15 -37.46 11.66
C LYS A 331 23.75 -37.73 12.26
N LYS A 332 22.67 -37.12 11.73
CA LYS A 332 21.29 -37.19 12.28
C LYS A 332 20.27 -37.80 11.31
#